data_AF-A0A2V6V645-F1
#
_entry.id   AF-A0A2V6V645-F1
#
_cell.length_a   1.000
_cell.length_b   1.000
_cell.length_c   1.000
_cell.angle_alpha   90.00
_cell.angle_beta   90.00
_cell.angle_gamma   90.00
#
_symmetry.space_group_name_H-M   'P 1'
#
loop_
_entity.id
_entity.type
_entity.pdbx_description
1 polymer ?
#
loop_
_entity_poly.entity_id
_entity_poly.type
_entity_poly.pdbx_seq_one_letter_code
_entity_poly.pdbx_strand_id
1 'polypeptide(L)'
;MRTVEIAPTFEGWQAAARTLLREGVPPADVRWREIATGQQPSLIAEPVTPAPGAVRVPRQFLDIARLAASASDPARWQVLYEILWRLLHENHDLLKTDADPGVRRLNALAKREGEGAAPFVPPGAGLAELRAAAARCTGCELYRHATQTVFGRGPADARIVLVGEQPGDQEDLKGAPFVGPAGGVFDRALTEVGLDRERLYVTNVVKHFKFVERGKRRIHQTPRMSELTACRPWLEAELAAIKPGVLVCLGATAAHAIFGPDFRLMQDRGRFAATRWAPRTIATLHPSAVLRGEDEAQQARLYGILLEDLRLVAGV
;
A
#
# COMPACT_ATOMS: atom_id res chain seq x y z
N MET A 1 22.79 32.07 6.37
CA MET A 1 22.14 30.97 5.63
C MET A 1 23.15 29.87 5.26
N ARG A 2 23.04 28.72 5.92
CA ARG A 2 23.88 27.51 5.79
C ARG A 2 23.22 26.52 4.85
N THR A 3 23.96 26.03 3.85
CA THR A 3 23.51 24.93 3.00
C THR A 3 23.77 23.60 3.69
N VAL A 4 22.76 22.75 3.73
CA VAL A 4 22.79 21.42 4.35
C VAL A 4 22.47 20.38 3.28
N GLU A 5 23.44 19.51 3.02
CA GLU A 5 23.35 18.45 2.01
C GLU A 5 22.86 17.15 2.66
N ILE A 6 21.85 16.53 2.07
CA ILE A 6 21.23 15.30 2.59
C ILE A 6 21.00 14.28 1.49
N ALA A 7 21.07 12.99 1.84
CA ALA A 7 20.41 11.97 1.05
C ALA A 7 18.89 12.23 1.05
N PRO A 8 18.17 11.99 -0.05
CA PRO A 8 16.74 12.28 -0.16
C PRO A 8 15.87 11.24 0.56
N THR A 9 16.21 10.94 1.81
CA THR A 9 15.51 10.01 2.70
C THR A 9 15.12 10.71 3.99
N PHE A 10 14.06 10.21 4.65
CA PHE A 10 13.65 10.74 5.94
C PHE A 10 14.78 10.62 6.97
N GLU A 11 15.51 9.50 6.98
CA GLU A 11 16.62 9.24 7.89
C GLU A 11 17.78 10.22 7.66
N GLY A 12 18.10 10.53 6.40
CA GLY A 12 19.11 11.53 6.04
C GLY A 12 18.75 12.93 6.53
N TRP A 13 17.50 13.34 6.31
CA TRP A 13 16.98 14.59 6.86
C TRP A 13 16.95 14.59 8.40
N GLN A 14 16.51 13.50 9.03
CA GLN A 14 16.39 13.41 10.50
C GLN A 14 17.74 13.56 11.19
N ALA A 15 18.79 12.96 10.64
CA ALA A 15 20.14 13.09 11.18
C ALA A 15 20.61 14.56 11.13
N ALA A 16 20.44 15.23 9.98
CA ALA A 16 20.82 16.63 9.81
C ALA A 16 19.98 17.58 10.69
N ALA A 17 18.67 17.37 10.76
CA ALA A 17 17.76 18.16 11.59
C ALA A 17 18.13 18.09 13.08
N ARG A 18 18.53 16.92 13.58
CA ARG A 18 19.01 16.77 14.97
C ARG A 18 20.27 17.59 15.25
N THR A 19 21.21 17.65 14.31
CA THR A 19 22.41 18.47 14.44
C THR A 19 22.07 19.95 14.47
N LEU A 20 21.24 20.43 13.54
CA LEU A 20 20.84 21.84 13.48
C LEU A 20 20.07 22.29 14.74
N LEU A 21 19.18 21.44 15.27
CA LEU A 21 18.47 21.72 16.53
C LEU A 21 19.43 21.83 17.72
N ARG A 22 20.46 20.98 17.78
CA ARG A 22 21.47 21.04 18.85
C ARG A 22 22.29 22.33 18.80
N GLU A 23 22.58 22.79 17.60
CA GLU A 23 23.31 24.04 17.35
C GLU A 23 22.41 25.29 17.41
N GLY A 24 21.09 25.12 17.62
CA GLY A 24 20.14 26.22 17.73
C GLY A 24 19.95 27.02 16.44
N VAL A 25 20.15 26.40 15.27
CA VAL A 25 20.06 27.09 13.98
C VAL A 25 18.59 27.23 13.56
N PRO A 26 18.04 28.45 13.44
CA PRO A 26 16.63 28.63 13.08
C PRO A 26 16.37 28.26 11.61
N PRO A 27 15.13 27.87 11.23
CA PRO A 27 14.82 27.45 9.86
C PRO A 27 15.12 28.49 8.78
N ALA A 28 15.03 29.79 9.09
CA ALA A 28 15.35 30.88 8.16
C ALA A 28 16.83 30.90 7.74
N ASP A 29 17.71 30.29 8.54
CA ASP A 29 19.14 30.21 8.28
C ASP A 29 19.57 28.90 7.61
N VAL A 30 18.64 28.04 7.23
CA VAL A 30 18.93 26.73 6.63
C VAL A 30 18.47 26.69 5.19
N ARG A 31 19.30 26.13 4.31
CA ARG A 31 18.92 25.77 2.95
C ARG A 31 19.24 24.30 2.70
N TRP A 32 18.24 23.53 2.29
CA TRP A 32 18.39 22.10 2.02
C TRP A 32 18.82 21.84 0.58
N ARG A 33 19.70 20.85 0.38
CA ARG A 33 20.12 20.36 -0.93
C ARG A 33 20.22 18.84 -0.92
N GLU A 34 19.66 18.20 -1.95
CA GLU A 34 19.76 16.75 -2.11
C GLU A 34 21.06 16.37 -2.82
N ILE A 35 21.70 15.31 -2.34
CA ILE A 35 22.85 14.66 -2.97
C ILE A 35 22.48 13.25 -3.41
N ALA A 36 23.12 12.74 -4.47
CA ALA A 36 22.81 11.43 -5.03
C ALA A 36 23.03 10.31 -3.99
N THR A 37 22.16 9.30 -4.02
CA THR A 37 22.24 8.13 -3.13
C THR A 37 23.61 7.43 -3.31
N GLY A 38 24.50 7.58 -2.34
CA GLY A 38 25.88 7.05 -2.38
C GLY A 38 26.99 8.09 -2.20
N GLN A 39 26.69 9.40 -2.31
CA GLN A 39 27.59 10.44 -1.84
C GLN A 39 27.45 10.62 -0.31
N GLN A 40 28.57 10.72 0.39
CA GLN A 40 28.57 10.99 1.82
C GLN A 40 28.11 12.43 2.08
N PRO A 41 27.11 12.64 2.96
CA PRO A 41 26.76 13.97 3.43
C PRO A 41 27.96 14.63 4.08
N SER A 42 28.11 15.94 3.86
CA SER A 42 29.12 16.79 4.51
C SER A 42 28.94 16.91 6.02
N LEU A 43 27.81 16.43 6.57
CA LEU A 43 27.53 16.32 8.00
C LEU A 43 27.48 14.84 8.41
N ILE A 44 28.59 14.31 8.90
CA ILE A 44 28.61 13.03 9.60
C ILE A 44 28.14 13.31 11.04
N ALA A 45 26.96 12.83 11.40
CA ALA A 45 26.51 12.82 12.78
C ALA A 45 27.05 11.56 13.47
N GLU A 46 27.86 11.73 14.52
CA GLU A 46 28.21 10.63 15.41
C GLU A 46 26.97 10.03 16.08
N PRO A 47 26.94 8.72 16.38
CA PRO A 47 25.84 8.12 17.13
C PRO A 47 25.80 8.72 18.55
N VAL A 48 24.70 9.43 18.86
CA VAL A 48 24.54 10.13 20.14
C VAL A 48 23.55 9.42 21.06
N THR A 49 24.00 9.15 22.27
CA THR A 49 23.18 8.77 23.43
C THR A 49 22.26 9.93 23.80
N PRO A 50 20.93 9.74 23.94
CA PRO A 50 20.03 10.84 24.26
C PRO A 50 20.41 11.47 25.60
N ALA A 51 20.59 12.79 25.62
CA ALA A 51 20.81 13.54 26.85
C ALA A 51 19.55 13.48 27.74
N PRO A 52 19.69 13.37 29.07
CA PRO A 52 18.56 13.47 30.00
C PRO A 52 17.83 14.81 29.80
N GLY A 53 16.50 14.77 29.59
CA GLY A 53 15.69 15.97 29.36
C GLY A 53 15.45 16.34 27.89
N ALA A 54 15.81 15.48 26.93
CA ALA A 54 15.52 15.71 25.51
C ALA A 54 14.01 15.89 25.25
N VAL A 55 13.64 17.02 24.65
CA VAL A 55 12.26 17.34 24.28
C VAL A 55 11.74 16.27 23.31
N ARG A 56 10.60 15.66 23.64
CA ARG A 56 10.03 14.54 22.90
C ARG A 56 9.16 15.05 21.76
N VAL A 57 9.45 14.65 20.54
CA VAL A 57 8.64 14.98 19.35
C VAL A 57 7.38 14.11 19.33
N PRO A 58 6.18 14.66 19.05
CA PRO A 58 4.95 13.88 18.94
C PRO A 58 5.04 12.78 17.87
N ARG A 59 4.50 11.59 18.16
CA ARG A 59 4.47 10.47 17.19
C ARG A 59 3.72 10.84 15.91
N GLN A 60 2.62 11.58 16.04
CA GLN A 60 1.83 12.08 14.92
C GLN A 60 2.68 12.90 13.93
N PHE A 61 3.59 13.74 14.42
CA PHE A 61 4.51 14.48 13.56
C PHE A 61 5.37 13.52 12.74
N LEU A 62 5.96 12.52 13.39
CA LEU A 62 6.86 11.56 12.73
C LEU A 62 6.13 10.78 11.64
N ASP A 63 4.87 10.41 11.86
CA ASP A 63 4.06 9.70 10.88
C ASP A 63 3.79 10.59 9.64
N ILE A 64 3.40 11.84 9.84
CA ILE A 64 3.15 12.80 8.75
C ILE A 64 4.45 13.17 8.03
N ALA A 65 5.54 13.38 8.79
CA ALA A 65 6.83 13.78 8.25
C ALA A 65 7.44 12.69 7.37
N ARG A 66 7.26 11.41 7.72
CA ARG A 66 7.67 10.29 6.86
C ARG A 66 6.93 10.28 5.53
N LEU A 67 5.65 10.62 5.52
CA LEU A 67 4.88 10.74 4.28
C LEU A 67 5.32 11.96 3.46
N ALA A 68 5.45 13.12 4.09
CA ALA A 68 5.86 14.35 3.42
C ALA A 68 7.32 14.32 2.92
N ALA A 69 8.20 13.52 3.55
CA ALA A 69 9.60 13.36 3.13
C ALA A 69 9.76 12.68 1.76
N SER A 70 8.81 11.83 1.37
CA SER A 70 8.85 11.18 0.07
C SER A 70 8.47 12.15 -1.07
N ALA A 71 7.77 13.26 -0.76
CA ALA A 71 7.21 14.21 -1.72
C ALA A 71 8.19 14.70 -2.80
N SER A 72 7.68 14.92 -4.02
CA SER A 72 8.47 15.52 -5.10
C SER A 72 8.71 17.03 -4.92
N ASP A 73 8.03 17.67 -3.97
CA ASP A 73 8.19 19.09 -3.68
C ASP A 73 9.60 19.37 -3.11
N PRO A 74 10.41 20.23 -3.75
CA PRO A 74 11.77 20.53 -3.29
C PRO A 74 11.78 21.27 -1.93
N ALA A 75 10.68 21.91 -1.54
CA ALA A 75 10.57 22.62 -0.27
C ALA A 75 10.19 21.70 0.91
N ARG A 76 9.94 20.41 0.68
CA ARG A 76 9.48 19.50 1.76
C ARG A 76 10.39 19.48 2.96
N TRP A 77 11.71 19.43 2.76
CA TRP A 77 12.70 19.40 3.84
C TRP A 77 12.67 20.66 4.69
N GLN A 78 12.44 21.80 4.04
CA GLN A 78 12.28 23.08 4.71
C GLN A 78 11.01 23.09 5.56
N VAL A 79 9.88 22.67 5.00
CA VAL A 79 8.59 22.59 5.73
C VAL A 79 8.68 21.64 6.93
N LEU A 80 9.32 20.47 6.76
CA LEU A 80 9.54 19.52 7.85
C LEU A 80 10.34 20.16 8.98
N TYR A 81 11.42 20.88 8.65
CA TYR A 81 12.28 21.51 9.64
C TYR A 81 11.60 22.68 10.36
N GLU A 82 10.84 23.50 9.63
CA GLU A 82 10.04 24.59 10.19
C GLU A 82 9.02 24.07 11.21
N ILE A 83 8.25 23.03 10.88
CA ILE A 83 7.26 22.48 11.81
C ILE A 83 7.93 21.82 13.01
N LEU A 84 9.03 21.10 12.81
CA LEU A 84 9.79 20.51 13.91
C LEU A 84 10.32 21.59 14.86
N TRP A 85 10.87 22.68 14.33
CA TRP A 85 11.36 23.80 15.12
C TRP A 85 10.25 24.42 15.98
N ARG A 86 9.09 24.69 15.37
CA ARG A 86 7.93 25.31 16.04
C ARG A 86 7.29 24.39 17.09
N LEU A 87 7.26 23.08 16.83
CA LEU A 87 6.80 22.09 17.83
C LEU A 87 7.67 22.09 19.08
N LEU A 88 8.97 22.38 18.94
CA LEU A 88 9.92 22.35 20.04
C LEU A 88 10.04 23.70 20.77
N HIS A 89 9.90 24.82 20.06
CA HIS A 89 10.18 26.16 20.61
C HIS A 89 8.94 27.04 20.81
N GLU A 90 7.81 26.74 20.15
CA GLU A 90 6.60 27.58 20.18
C GLU A 90 5.43 26.85 20.84
N ASN A 91 4.93 25.79 20.21
CA ASN A 91 3.71 25.11 20.62
C ASN A 91 3.79 23.61 20.36
N HIS A 92 3.82 22.82 21.43
CA HIS A 92 3.88 21.35 21.35
C HIS A 92 2.58 20.73 20.79
N ASP A 93 1.47 21.47 20.88
CA ASP A 93 0.14 21.08 20.42
C ASP A 93 -0.20 21.61 19.01
N LEU A 94 0.80 22.13 18.28
CA LEU A 94 0.62 22.73 16.95
C LEU A 94 -0.18 21.85 15.96
N LEU A 95 -0.02 20.53 16.03
CA LEU A 95 -0.69 19.58 15.14
C LEU A 95 -2.17 19.33 15.46
N LYS A 96 -2.72 19.88 16.56
CA LYS A 96 -4.13 19.72 16.91
C LYS A 96 -5.06 20.62 16.11
N THR A 97 -4.54 21.59 15.36
CA THR A 97 -5.33 22.55 14.57
C THR A 97 -4.88 22.60 13.12
N ASP A 98 -5.83 22.41 12.21
CA ASP A 98 -5.61 22.59 10.77
C ASP A 98 -5.67 24.06 10.33
N ALA A 99 -5.85 25.01 11.27
CA ALA A 99 -5.85 26.44 10.93
C ALA A 99 -4.42 26.95 10.59
N ASP A 100 -3.39 26.33 11.16
CA ASP A 100 -2.01 26.78 10.97
C ASP A 100 -1.56 26.57 9.49
N PRO A 101 -1.07 27.61 8.80
CA PRO A 101 -0.65 27.50 7.40
C PRO A 101 0.49 26.49 7.17
N GLY A 102 1.41 26.39 8.12
CA GLY A 102 2.53 25.44 8.05
C GLY A 102 2.05 24.00 8.22
N VAL A 103 1.14 23.75 9.17
CA VAL A 103 0.50 22.43 9.34
C VAL A 103 -0.32 22.05 8.12
N ARG A 104 -1.07 22.99 7.54
CA ARG A 104 -1.77 22.76 6.26
C ARG A 104 -0.83 22.39 5.13
N ARG A 105 0.31 23.07 5.01
CA ARG A 105 1.32 22.78 4.00
C ARG A 105 1.98 21.42 4.22
N LEU A 106 2.31 21.08 5.47
CA LEU A 106 2.82 19.75 5.84
C LEU A 106 1.81 18.65 5.48
N ASN A 107 0.54 18.85 5.85
CA ASN A 107 -0.54 17.93 5.51
C ASN A 107 -0.76 17.84 3.99
N ALA A 108 -0.61 18.94 3.26
CA ALA A 108 -0.71 18.97 1.80
C ALA A 108 0.45 18.22 1.12
N LEU A 109 1.67 18.34 1.63
CA LEU A 109 2.82 17.56 1.16
C LEU A 109 2.62 16.05 1.38
N ALA A 110 2.14 15.67 2.57
CA ALA A 110 1.77 14.29 2.86
C ALA A 110 0.58 13.80 2.02
N LYS A 111 -0.31 14.70 1.58
CA LYS A 111 -1.46 14.40 0.71
C LYS A 111 -1.14 14.40 -0.79
N ARG A 112 -0.14 15.14 -1.28
CA ARG A 112 0.19 15.23 -2.73
C ARG A 112 0.88 13.99 -3.26
N GLU A 113 1.62 13.27 -2.42
CA GLU A 113 1.96 11.86 -2.69
C GLU A 113 0.83 10.88 -2.36
N GLY A 114 -0.27 11.40 -1.84
CA GLY A 114 -1.50 10.71 -1.51
C GLY A 114 -2.65 10.96 -2.50
N GLU A 115 -2.41 11.55 -3.69
CA GLU A 115 -3.42 11.53 -4.77
C GLU A 115 -3.67 10.10 -5.27
N GLY A 116 -2.84 9.15 -4.85
CA GLY A 116 -2.98 7.75 -5.15
C GLY A 116 -2.76 7.49 -6.65
N ALA A 117 -3.35 6.42 -7.12
CA ALA A 117 -3.27 6.01 -8.51
C ALA A 117 -4.17 6.84 -9.43
N ALA A 118 -5.09 7.68 -8.92
CA ALA A 118 -6.14 8.29 -9.73
C ALA A 118 -5.60 9.09 -10.93
N PRO A 119 -4.54 9.91 -10.82
CA PRO A 119 -3.97 10.62 -11.98
C PRO A 119 -3.38 9.70 -13.07
N PHE A 120 -3.08 8.45 -12.73
CA PHE A 120 -2.51 7.46 -13.66
C PHE A 120 -3.59 6.64 -14.37
N VAL A 121 -4.84 6.68 -13.91
CA VAL A 121 -5.94 5.90 -14.48
C VAL A 121 -6.52 6.64 -15.68
N PRO A 122 -6.36 6.14 -16.92
CA PRO A 122 -6.98 6.77 -18.08
C PRO A 122 -8.51 6.64 -18.01
N PRO A 123 -9.27 7.74 -18.09
CA PRO A 123 -10.72 7.71 -17.93
C PRO A 123 -11.40 6.98 -19.08
N GLY A 124 -12.32 6.07 -18.77
CA GLY A 124 -13.09 5.32 -19.77
C GLY A 124 -12.30 4.25 -20.54
N ALA A 125 -11.06 3.98 -20.14
CA ALA A 125 -10.18 3.04 -20.82
C ALA A 125 -10.59 1.57 -20.62
N GLY A 126 -10.32 0.77 -21.65
CA GLY A 126 -10.47 -0.69 -21.57
C GLY A 126 -9.33 -1.35 -20.78
N LEU A 127 -9.47 -2.63 -20.43
CA LEU A 127 -8.50 -3.35 -19.61
C LEU A 127 -7.06 -3.37 -20.18
N ALA A 128 -6.90 -3.38 -21.50
CA ALA A 128 -5.58 -3.36 -22.13
C ALA A 128 -4.86 -2.03 -21.89
N GLU A 129 -5.56 -0.91 -22.06
CA GLU A 129 -5.06 0.43 -21.80
C GLU A 129 -4.82 0.67 -20.31
N LEU A 130 -5.74 0.23 -19.45
CA LEU A 130 -5.57 0.28 -18.00
C LEU A 130 -4.31 -0.48 -17.56
N ARG A 131 -4.08 -1.69 -18.10
CA ARG A 131 -2.87 -2.49 -17.82
C ARG A 131 -1.61 -1.74 -18.24
N ALA A 132 -1.60 -1.16 -19.44
CA ALA A 132 -0.45 -0.43 -19.96
C ALA A 132 -0.13 0.82 -19.12
N ALA A 133 -1.15 1.54 -18.67
CA ALA A 133 -1.00 2.70 -17.80
C ALA A 133 -0.55 2.32 -16.38
N ALA A 134 -1.10 1.23 -15.82
CA ALA A 134 -0.76 0.74 -14.48
C ALA A 134 0.73 0.40 -14.34
N ALA A 135 1.37 -0.09 -15.41
CA ALA A 135 2.81 -0.37 -15.45
C ALA A 135 3.70 0.85 -15.19
N ARG A 136 3.14 2.07 -15.25
CA ARG A 136 3.83 3.34 -14.98
C ARG A 136 3.34 4.04 -13.71
N CYS A 137 2.50 3.37 -12.92
CA CYS A 137 1.87 3.97 -11.75
C CYS A 137 2.89 4.20 -10.64
N THR A 138 3.08 5.46 -10.25
CA THR A 138 3.87 5.86 -9.08
C THR A 138 3.02 6.43 -7.95
N GLY A 139 1.72 6.10 -7.92
CA GLY A 139 0.76 6.64 -6.95
C GLY A 139 0.94 6.20 -5.48
N CYS A 140 1.92 5.35 -5.15
CA CYS A 140 2.33 5.03 -3.78
C CYS A 140 3.73 4.41 -3.76
N GLU A 141 4.43 4.48 -2.63
CA GLU A 141 5.85 4.06 -2.51
C GLU A 141 6.16 2.59 -2.86
N LEU A 142 5.16 1.71 -2.98
CA LEU A 142 5.38 0.30 -3.29
C LEU A 142 6.04 0.07 -4.65
N TYR A 143 5.85 0.97 -5.63
CA TYR A 143 6.49 0.84 -6.95
C TYR A 143 8.02 0.89 -6.86
N ARG A 144 8.59 1.53 -5.83
CA ARG A 144 10.04 1.74 -5.69
C ARG A 144 10.79 0.44 -5.38
N HIS A 145 10.12 -0.54 -4.80
CA HIS A 145 10.73 -1.79 -4.30
C HIS A 145 10.22 -3.04 -5.01
N ALA A 146 8.99 -3.01 -5.52
CA ALA A 146 8.46 -4.08 -6.36
C ALA A 146 9.27 -4.22 -7.67
N THR A 147 9.32 -5.42 -8.23
CA THR A 147 9.98 -5.64 -9.52
C THR A 147 9.17 -5.04 -10.65
N GLN A 148 7.85 -5.21 -10.59
CA GLN A 148 6.92 -4.70 -11.60
C GLN A 148 5.49 -4.61 -11.05
N THR A 149 4.63 -3.93 -11.78
CA THR A 149 3.19 -3.96 -11.52
C THR A 149 2.62 -5.32 -11.91
N VAL A 150 1.81 -5.91 -11.03
CA VAL A 150 1.01 -7.10 -11.32
C VAL A 150 -0.46 -6.67 -11.42
N PHE A 151 -0.88 -6.43 -12.65
CA PHE A 151 -2.28 -6.09 -12.97
C PHE A 151 -3.17 -7.34 -12.98
N GLY A 152 -4.50 -7.15 -13.02
CA GLY A 152 -5.43 -8.27 -13.14
C GLY A 152 -5.31 -9.02 -14.48
N ARG A 153 -5.76 -10.27 -14.52
CA ARG A 153 -5.72 -11.13 -15.72
C ARG A 153 -7.01 -11.93 -15.87
N GLY A 154 -7.50 -11.98 -17.11
CA GLY A 154 -8.73 -12.65 -17.52
C GLY A 154 -9.39 -11.92 -18.67
N PRO A 155 -10.53 -12.43 -19.19
CA PRO A 155 -11.25 -11.80 -20.28
C PRO A 155 -12.02 -10.56 -19.81
N ALA A 156 -12.29 -9.63 -20.72
CA ALA A 156 -12.95 -8.36 -20.41
C ALA A 156 -14.45 -8.50 -20.10
N ASP A 157 -15.06 -9.60 -20.54
CA ASP A 157 -16.45 -9.98 -20.31
C ASP A 157 -16.61 -11.03 -19.19
N ALA A 158 -15.60 -11.18 -18.33
CA ALA A 158 -15.64 -12.11 -17.22
C ALA A 158 -16.85 -11.86 -16.30
N ARG A 159 -17.73 -12.86 -16.21
CA ARG A 159 -18.90 -12.84 -15.32
C ARG A 159 -18.51 -12.86 -13.83
N ILE A 160 -17.40 -13.51 -13.53
CA ILE A 160 -16.87 -13.69 -12.17
C ILE A 160 -15.50 -13.02 -12.08
N VAL A 161 -15.38 -12.08 -11.13
CA VAL A 161 -14.11 -11.44 -10.77
C VAL A 161 -13.69 -11.91 -9.38
N LEU A 162 -12.42 -12.28 -9.20
CA LEU A 162 -11.85 -12.60 -7.89
C LEU A 162 -10.74 -11.60 -7.53
N VAL A 163 -10.77 -11.11 -6.29
CA VAL A 163 -9.88 -10.06 -5.79
C VAL A 163 -9.12 -10.57 -4.57
N GLY A 164 -7.79 -10.65 -4.65
CA GLY A 164 -6.89 -10.89 -3.52
C GLY A 164 -6.34 -9.62 -2.88
N GLU A 165 -5.38 -9.76 -1.98
CA GLU A 165 -4.77 -8.64 -1.24
C GLU A 165 -3.76 -7.86 -2.10
N GLN A 166 -2.67 -8.52 -2.46
CA GLN A 166 -1.55 -7.96 -3.20
C GLN A 166 -0.77 -9.10 -3.91
N PRO A 167 0.16 -8.79 -4.82
CA PRO A 167 1.02 -9.80 -5.42
C PRO A 167 1.98 -10.38 -4.37
N GLY A 168 2.35 -11.65 -4.51
CA GLY A 168 3.43 -12.26 -3.76
C GLY A 168 4.77 -12.21 -4.51
N ASP A 169 5.76 -12.88 -3.95
CA ASP A 169 7.12 -12.96 -4.48
C ASP A 169 7.16 -13.48 -5.93
N GLN A 170 6.46 -14.59 -6.21
CA GLN A 170 6.45 -15.16 -7.56
C GLN A 170 5.60 -14.34 -8.53
N GLU A 171 4.49 -13.78 -8.08
CA GLU A 171 3.64 -12.90 -8.87
C GLU A 171 4.42 -11.66 -9.32
N ASP A 172 5.16 -11.02 -8.42
CA ASP A 172 5.98 -9.85 -8.70
C ASP A 172 7.10 -10.13 -9.72
N LEU A 173 7.68 -11.34 -9.71
CA LEU A 173 8.69 -11.71 -10.71
C LEU A 173 8.07 -12.09 -12.06
N LYS A 174 6.92 -12.75 -12.05
CA LYS A 174 6.27 -13.29 -13.26
C LYS A 174 5.29 -12.31 -13.92
N GLY A 175 4.90 -11.23 -13.25
CA GLY A 175 3.96 -10.23 -13.79
C GLY A 175 2.51 -10.73 -13.90
N ALA A 176 2.14 -11.77 -13.16
CA ALA A 176 0.79 -12.37 -13.23
C ALA A 176 0.25 -12.70 -11.83
N PRO A 177 -1.06 -12.52 -11.57
CA PRO A 177 -1.65 -12.75 -10.26
C PRO A 177 -1.90 -14.25 -10.01
N PHE A 178 -1.71 -14.69 -8.75
CA PHE A 178 -1.93 -16.07 -8.29
C PHE A 178 -1.15 -17.13 -9.08
N VAL A 179 0.18 -16.97 -9.18
CA VAL A 179 1.09 -17.90 -9.89
C VAL A 179 2.17 -18.50 -8.98
N GLY A 180 2.14 -18.16 -7.69
CA GLY A 180 2.95 -18.75 -6.63
C GLY A 180 2.24 -19.89 -5.89
N PRO A 181 2.73 -20.27 -4.68
CA PRO A 181 2.18 -21.39 -3.92
C PRO A 181 0.70 -21.23 -3.58
N ALA A 182 0.27 -20.03 -3.21
CA ALA A 182 -1.15 -19.73 -2.96
C ALA A 182 -1.98 -19.84 -4.25
N GLY A 183 -1.39 -19.51 -5.41
CA GLY A 183 -1.97 -19.75 -6.73
C GLY A 183 -2.19 -21.23 -7.01
N GLY A 184 -1.26 -22.10 -6.64
CA GLY A 184 -1.45 -23.56 -6.75
C GLY A 184 -2.64 -24.10 -5.93
N VAL A 185 -2.81 -23.60 -4.69
CA VAL A 185 -4.00 -23.93 -3.87
C VAL A 185 -5.28 -23.40 -4.52
N PHE A 186 -5.23 -22.18 -5.04
CA PHE A 186 -6.34 -21.53 -5.73
C PHE A 186 -6.78 -22.30 -6.98
N ASP A 187 -5.86 -22.63 -7.88
CA ASP A 187 -6.16 -23.34 -9.12
C ASP A 187 -6.71 -24.74 -8.85
N ARG A 188 -6.19 -25.42 -7.81
CA ARG A 188 -6.73 -26.71 -7.35
C ARG A 188 -8.17 -26.57 -6.85
N ALA A 189 -8.45 -25.56 -6.04
CA ALA A 189 -9.80 -25.31 -5.52
C ALA A 189 -10.78 -24.98 -6.64
N LEU A 190 -10.39 -24.13 -7.61
CA LEU A 190 -11.21 -23.82 -8.79
C LEU A 190 -11.55 -25.08 -9.60
N THR A 191 -10.55 -25.91 -9.88
CA THR A 191 -10.72 -27.18 -10.60
C THR A 191 -11.72 -28.08 -9.89
N GLU A 192 -11.58 -28.22 -8.57
CA GLU A 192 -12.43 -29.09 -7.75
C GLU A 192 -13.90 -28.65 -7.69
N VAL A 193 -14.16 -27.33 -7.73
CA VAL A 193 -15.53 -26.79 -7.77
C VAL A 193 -16.07 -26.59 -9.18
N GLY A 194 -15.30 -26.92 -10.22
CA GLY A 194 -15.72 -26.78 -11.62
C GLY A 194 -15.70 -25.35 -12.17
N LEU A 195 -14.90 -24.45 -11.59
CA LEU A 195 -14.68 -23.11 -12.11
C LEU A 195 -13.48 -23.08 -13.07
N ASP A 196 -13.73 -22.74 -14.33
CA ASP A 196 -12.69 -22.61 -15.35
C ASP A 196 -11.90 -21.30 -15.21
N ARG A 197 -10.60 -21.42 -14.88
CA ARG A 197 -9.67 -20.30 -14.66
C ARG A 197 -9.63 -19.30 -15.81
N GLU A 198 -9.78 -19.75 -17.05
CA GLU A 198 -9.67 -18.91 -18.25
C GLU A 198 -10.88 -18.00 -18.44
N ARG A 199 -12.02 -18.34 -17.82
CA ARG A 199 -13.27 -17.56 -17.86
C ARG A 199 -13.39 -16.57 -16.69
N LEU A 200 -12.44 -16.58 -15.76
CA LEU A 200 -12.41 -15.71 -14.59
C LEU A 200 -11.49 -14.53 -14.84
N TYR A 201 -11.83 -13.39 -14.23
CA TYR A 201 -10.88 -12.30 -14.08
C TYR A 201 -10.34 -12.28 -12.65
N VAL A 202 -9.03 -12.33 -12.49
CA VAL A 202 -8.38 -12.39 -11.18
C VAL A 202 -7.42 -11.24 -11.02
N THR A 203 -7.54 -10.53 -9.91
CA THR A 203 -6.74 -9.34 -9.60
C THR A 203 -6.50 -9.23 -8.09
N ASN A 204 -5.83 -8.16 -7.66
CA ASN A 204 -5.57 -7.84 -6.26
C ASN A 204 -5.98 -6.39 -5.95
N VAL A 205 -6.25 -6.07 -4.69
CA VAL A 205 -6.51 -4.68 -4.28
C VAL A 205 -5.30 -3.77 -4.55
N VAL A 206 -4.09 -4.26 -4.25
CA VAL A 206 -2.83 -3.55 -4.51
C VAL A 206 -2.10 -4.22 -5.69
N LYS A 207 -1.46 -3.42 -6.54
CA LYS A 207 -0.79 -3.90 -7.78
C LYS A 207 0.73 -4.09 -7.67
N HIS A 208 1.34 -3.73 -6.55
CA HIS A 208 2.78 -3.87 -6.30
C HIS A 208 3.01 -4.72 -5.06
N PHE A 209 4.04 -5.57 -5.09
CA PHE A 209 4.36 -6.44 -3.96
C PHE A 209 5.05 -5.66 -2.84
N LYS A 210 4.44 -5.65 -1.66
CA LYS A 210 5.06 -5.13 -0.46
C LYS A 210 5.79 -6.22 0.31
N PHE A 211 7.09 -6.00 0.53
CA PHE A 211 7.94 -6.93 1.28
C PHE A 211 9.02 -6.22 2.08
N VAL A 212 9.65 -6.97 2.98
CA VAL A 212 10.94 -6.64 3.58
C VAL A 212 11.96 -7.72 3.23
N GLU A 213 13.19 -7.33 2.98
CA GLU A 213 14.27 -8.28 2.69
C GLU A 213 14.85 -8.83 4.00
N ARG A 214 15.01 -10.15 4.05
CA ARG A 214 15.73 -10.84 5.13
C ARG A 214 16.70 -11.83 4.51
N GLY A 215 17.97 -11.43 4.42
CA GLY A 215 18.96 -12.14 3.63
C GLY A 215 18.55 -12.15 2.15
N LYS A 216 18.53 -13.32 1.51
CA LYS A 216 18.12 -13.47 0.10
C LYS A 216 16.60 -13.63 -0.11
N ARG A 217 15.79 -13.54 0.95
CA ARG A 217 14.35 -13.81 0.88
C ARG A 217 13.55 -12.51 0.98
N ARG A 218 12.52 -12.39 0.14
CA ARG A 218 11.51 -11.32 0.21
C ARG A 218 10.33 -11.78 1.06
N ILE A 219 10.17 -11.16 2.22
CA ILE A 219 9.13 -11.52 3.18
C ILE A 219 7.94 -10.59 2.99
N HIS A 220 6.80 -11.16 2.59
CA HIS A 220 5.54 -10.45 2.42
C HIS A 220 5.18 -9.61 3.66
N GLN A 221 4.72 -8.39 3.44
CA GLN A 221 4.15 -7.50 4.46
C GLN A 221 2.74 -7.09 4.03
N THR A 222 1.78 -7.11 4.95
CA THR A 222 0.42 -6.64 4.64
C THR A 222 0.43 -5.15 4.24
N PRO A 223 -0.30 -4.77 3.17
CA PRO A 223 -0.46 -3.37 2.80
C PRO A 223 -1.04 -2.52 3.93
N ARG A 224 -0.60 -1.26 4.02
CA ARG A 224 -1.18 -0.25 4.91
C ARG A 224 -2.48 0.28 4.30
N MET A 225 -3.35 0.84 5.14
CA MET A 225 -4.58 1.50 4.66
C MET A 225 -4.32 2.61 3.64
N SER A 226 -3.21 3.35 3.78
CA SER A 226 -2.80 4.37 2.81
C SER A 226 -2.47 3.77 1.44
N GLU A 227 -1.81 2.62 1.40
CA GLU A 227 -1.45 1.91 0.15
C GLU A 227 -2.69 1.31 -0.52
N LEU A 228 -3.62 0.75 0.27
CA LEU A 228 -4.92 0.27 -0.22
C LEU A 228 -5.73 1.43 -0.83
N THR A 229 -5.78 2.57 -0.14
CA THR A 229 -6.48 3.77 -0.61
C THR A 229 -5.85 4.32 -1.87
N ALA A 230 -4.52 4.40 -1.90
CA ALA A 230 -3.77 4.87 -3.06
C ALA A 230 -3.99 3.97 -4.28
N CYS A 231 -4.02 2.64 -4.12
CA CYS A 231 -4.18 1.72 -5.25
C CYS A 231 -5.63 1.52 -5.69
N ARG A 232 -6.61 1.89 -4.85
CA ARG A 232 -8.05 1.72 -5.09
C ARG A 232 -8.51 2.14 -6.50
N PRO A 233 -8.09 3.29 -7.07
CA PRO A 233 -8.52 3.71 -8.41
C PRO A 233 -8.30 2.65 -9.51
N TRP A 234 -7.25 1.82 -9.41
CA TRP A 234 -7.04 0.73 -10.38
C TRP A 234 -8.09 -0.36 -10.25
N LEU A 235 -8.41 -0.79 -9.03
CA LEU A 235 -9.44 -1.79 -8.79
C LEU A 235 -10.81 -1.30 -9.26
N GLU A 236 -11.13 -0.04 -8.97
CA GLU A 236 -12.40 0.57 -9.41
C GLU A 236 -12.49 0.64 -10.94
N ALA A 237 -11.38 0.96 -11.62
CA ALA A 237 -11.33 0.97 -13.08
C ALA A 237 -11.48 -0.44 -13.69
N GLU A 238 -10.83 -1.46 -13.12
CA GLU A 238 -11.02 -2.85 -13.56
C GLU A 238 -12.49 -3.29 -13.41
N LEU A 239 -13.10 -3.03 -12.26
CA LEU A 239 -14.48 -3.41 -11.98
C LEU A 239 -15.48 -2.61 -12.83
N ALA A 240 -15.21 -1.34 -13.11
CA ALA A 240 -16.04 -0.51 -13.98
C ALA A 240 -15.95 -0.94 -15.45
N ALA A 241 -14.78 -1.42 -15.89
CA ALA A 241 -14.59 -1.95 -17.24
C ALA A 241 -15.27 -3.31 -17.42
N ILE A 242 -15.20 -4.19 -16.42
CA ILE A 242 -15.72 -5.57 -16.51
C ILE A 242 -17.20 -5.65 -16.17
N LYS A 243 -17.66 -4.89 -15.17
CA LYS A 243 -19.03 -4.93 -14.60
C LYS A 243 -19.47 -6.36 -14.25
N PRO A 244 -18.78 -7.04 -13.32
CA PRO A 244 -19.01 -8.45 -13.05
C PRO A 244 -20.41 -8.73 -12.49
N GLY A 245 -20.96 -9.89 -12.84
CA GLY A 245 -22.17 -10.42 -12.22
C GLY A 245 -21.90 -10.98 -10.82
N VAL A 246 -20.70 -11.52 -10.60
CA VAL A 246 -20.24 -12.05 -9.31
C VAL A 246 -18.86 -11.51 -8.96
N LEU A 247 -18.69 -11.02 -7.74
CA LEU A 247 -17.42 -10.56 -7.19
C LEU A 247 -17.03 -11.39 -5.97
N VAL A 248 -15.82 -11.97 -5.97
CA VAL A 248 -15.31 -12.82 -4.91
C VAL A 248 -14.12 -12.16 -4.23
N CYS A 249 -14.23 -11.89 -2.93
CA CYS A 249 -13.14 -11.36 -2.12
C CYS A 249 -12.36 -12.50 -1.47
N LEU A 250 -11.08 -12.64 -1.82
CA LEU A 250 -10.18 -13.64 -1.25
C LEU A 250 -9.44 -13.02 -0.06
N GLY A 251 -9.93 -13.28 1.15
CA GLY A 251 -9.36 -12.81 2.41
C GLY A 251 -9.90 -11.47 2.92
N ALA A 252 -9.45 -11.10 4.13
CA ALA A 252 -9.99 -9.97 4.87
C ALA A 252 -9.70 -8.63 4.18
N THR A 253 -8.48 -8.42 3.67
CA THR A 253 -8.09 -7.16 3.02
C THR A 253 -8.93 -6.87 1.78
N ALA A 254 -9.16 -7.88 0.94
CA ALA A 254 -10.05 -7.76 -0.22
C ALA A 254 -11.50 -7.47 0.21
N ALA A 255 -11.98 -8.19 1.23
CA ALA A 255 -13.32 -7.98 1.75
C ALA A 255 -13.51 -6.58 2.34
N HIS A 256 -12.53 -6.04 3.08
CA HIS A 256 -12.57 -4.67 3.59
C HIS A 256 -12.53 -3.63 2.47
N ALA A 257 -11.80 -3.89 1.39
CA ALA A 257 -11.75 -3.00 0.23
C ALA A 257 -13.12 -2.89 -0.47
N ILE A 258 -13.91 -3.95 -0.47
CA ILE A 258 -15.20 -4.06 -1.19
C ILE A 258 -16.41 -3.76 -0.29
N PHE A 259 -16.48 -4.37 0.90
CA PHE A 259 -17.60 -4.25 1.84
C PHE A 259 -17.42 -3.14 2.88
N GLY A 260 -16.18 -2.70 3.12
CA GLY A 260 -15.87 -1.71 4.15
C GLY A 260 -15.26 -2.29 5.43
N PRO A 261 -14.82 -1.43 6.37
CA PRO A 261 -13.98 -1.81 7.51
C PRO A 261 -14.68 -2.66 8.57
N ASP A 262 -16.01 -2.66 8.62
CA ASP A 262 -16.79 -3.40 9.61
C ASP A 262 -16.95 -4.88 9.26
N PHE A 263 -16.61 -5.29 8.03
CA PHE A 263 -16.73 -6.68 7.58
C PHE A 263 -15.85 -7.63 8.42
N ARG A 264 -16.42 -8.75 8.88
CA ARG A 264 -15.73 -9.75 9.71
C ARG A 264 -15.66 -11.06 8.94
N LEU A 265 -14.51 -11.32 8.31
CA LEU A 265 -14.32 -12.45 7.40
C LEU A 265 -14.85 -13.80 7.92
N MET A 266 -14.49 -14.18 9.15
CA MET A 266 -14.90 -15.48 9.70
C MET A 266 -16.40 -15.57 10.02
N GLN A 267 -17.08 -14.44 10.24
CA GLN A 267 -18.51 -14.39 10.56
C GLN A 267 -19.36 -14.25 9.30
N ASP A 268 -18.85 -13.52 8.30
CA ASP A 268 -19.62 -13.05 7.14
C ASP A 268 -19.30 -13.79 5.83
N ARG A 269 -18.26 -14.63 5.80
CA ARG A 269 -17.93 -15.46 4.62
C ARG A 269 -19.11 -16.35 4.20
N GLY A 270 -19.10 -16.77 2.93
CA GLY A 270 -20.09 -17.73 2.42
C GLY A 270 -21.48 -17.13 2.19
N ARG A 271 -21.64 -15.81 2.35
CA ARG A 271 -22.91 -15.11 2.16
C ARG A 271 -22.81 -14.14 0.99
N PHE A 272 -23.79 -14.21 0.09
CA PHE A 272 -23.94 -13.22 -0.97
C PHE A 272 -24.56 -11.94 -0.43
N ALA A 273 -23.99 -10.81 -0.81
CA ALA A 273 -24.57 -9.49 -0.64
C ALA A 273 -24.38 -8.66 -1.92
N ALA A 274 -25.32 -7.77 -2.21
CA ALA A 274 -25.15 -6.81 -3.28
C ALA A 274 -24.18 -5.70 -2.85
N THR A 275 -23.33 -5.25 -3.78
CA THR A 275 -22.47 -4.08 -3.59
C THR A 275 -22.62 -3.16 -4.79
N ARG A 276 -22.00 -1.97 -4.73
CA ARG A 276 -21.95 -1.06 -5.89
C ARG A 276 -21.21 -1.65 -7.10
N TRP A 277 -20.46 -2.74 -6.91
CA TRP A 277 -19.61 -3.34 -7.93
C TRP A 277 -20.25 -4.54 -8.63
N ALA A 278 -21.08 -5.30 -7.93
CA ALA A 278 -21.73 -6.50 -8.46
C ALA A 278 -23.03 -6.80 -7.69
N PRO A 279 -24.04 -7.37 -8.36
CA PRO A 279 -25.28 -7.79 -7.70
C PRO A 279 -25.07 -8.94 -6.71
N ARG A 280 -24.03 -9.77 -6.92
CA ARG A 280 -23.65 -10.85 -6.01
C ARG A 280 -22.18 -10.72 -5.64
N THR A 281 -21.90 -10.35 -4.41
CA THR A 281 -20.55 -10.27 -3.85
C THR A 281 -20.44 -11.22 -2.67
N ILE A 282 -19.36 -11.98 -2.59
CA ILE A 282 -19.09 -12.94 -1.51
C ILE A 282 -17.63 -12.84 -1.08
N ALA A 283 -17.35 -13.14 0.19
CA ALA A 283 -15.98 -13.27 0.69
C ALA A 283 -15.68 -14.71 1.12
N THR A 284 -14.42 -15.10 0.98
CA THR A 284 -13.89 -16.39 1.44
C THR A 284 -12.46 -16.23 1.96
N LEU A 285 -11.88 -17.30 2.48
CA LEU A 285 -10.48 -17.31 2.90
C LEU A 285 -9.54 -17.05 1.72
N HIS A 286 -8.45 -16.35 1.99
CA HIS A 286 -7.37 -16.26 1.02
C HIS A 286 -6.66 -17.63 0.91
N PRO A 287 -6.32 -18.13 -0.29
CA PRO A 287 -5.63 -19.42 -0.47
C PRO A 287 -4.33 -19.55 0.33
N SER A 288 -3.63 -18.44 0.59
CA SER A 288 -2.43 -18.46 1.44
C SER A 288 -2.72 -18.80 2.91
N ALA A 289 -3.95 -18.63 3.39
CA ALA A 289 -4.31 -19.02 4.75
C ALA A 289 -4.20 -20.55 4.92
N VAL A 290 -4.59 -21.30 3.89
CA VAL A 290 -4.43 -22.76 3.83
C VAL A 290 -2.97 -23.15 4.02
N LEU A 291 -2.03 -22.48 3.34
CA LEU A 291 -0.59 -22.75 3.45
C LEU A 291 0.02 -22.35 4.80
N ARG A 292 -0.67 -21.54 5.59
CA ARG A 292 -0.22 -21.09 6.92
C ARG A 292 -0.81 -21.94 8.05
N GLY A 293 -1.58 -22.98 7.74
CA GLY A 293 -2.04 -23.94 8.75
C GLY A 293 -0.84 -24.60 9.44
N GLU A 294 -0.90 -24.70 10.76
CA GLU A 294 0.13 -25.24 11.66
C GLU A 294 0.33 -26.75 11.45
N ASP A 295 -0.73 -27.47 11.08
CA ASP A 295 -0.74 -28.90 10.81
C ASP A 295 -1.66 -29.27 9.63
N GLU A 296 -1.53 -30.51 9.13
CA GLU A 296 -2.32 -31.01 8.01
C GLU A 296 -3.84 -30.96 8.26
N ALA A 297 -4.27 -31.19 9.49
CA ALA A 297 -5.69 -31.15 9.85
C ALA A 297 -6.24 -29.72 9.73
N GLN A 298 -5.49 -28.70 10.14
CA GLN A 298 -5.84 -27.30 10.00
C GLN A 298 -5.80 -26.88 8.53
N GLN A 299 -4.80 -27.31 7.76
CA GLN A 299 -4.75 -27.04 6.33
C GLN A 299 -5.98 -27.63 5.62
N ALA A 300 -6.34 -28.88 5.92
CA ALA A 300 -7.54 -29.53 5.37
C ALA A 300 -8.83 -28.79 5.75
N ARG A 301 -8.97 -28.36 7.02
CA ARG A 301 -10.12 -27.54 7.46
C ARG A 301 -10.21 -26.22 6.70
N LEU A 302 -9.11 -25.48 6.60
CA LEU A 302 -9.08 -24.18 5.90
C LEU A 302 -9.35 -24.34 4.40
N TYR A 303 -8.85 -25.42 3.78
CA TYR A 303 -9.12 -25.75 2.39
C TYR A 303 -10.60 -26.13 2.18
N GLY A 304 -11.18 -26.92 3.08
CA GLY A 304 -12.61 -27.27 3.05
C GLY A 304 -13.52 -26.03 3.12
N ILE A 305 -13.17 -25.06 3.96
CA ILE A 305 -13.82 -23.75 4.05
C ILE A 305 -13.72 -23.01 2.70
N LEU A 306 -12.53 -22.88 2.12
CA LEU A 306 -12.37 -22.27 0.81
C LEU A 306 -13.26 -22.92 -0.27
N LEU A 307 -13.30 -24.26 -0.30
CA LEU A 307 -14.14 -25.00 -1.26
C LEU A 307 -15.63 -24.78 -1.04
N GLU A 308 -16.09 -24.76 0.21
CA GLU A 308 -17.50 -24.51 0.55
C GLU A 308 -17.99 -23.20 -0.06
N ASP A 309 -17.23 -22.11 0.09
CA ASP A 309 -17.64 -20.81 -0.46
C ASP A 309 -17.54 -20.78 -1.98
N LEU A 310 -16.49 -21.38 -2.56
CA LEU A 310 -16.32 -21.41 -4.01
C LEU A 310 -17.38 -22.28 -4.72
N ARG A 311 -17.93 -23.30 -4.06
CA ARG A 311 -19.09 -24.05 -4.57
C ARG A 311 -20.34 -23.18 -4.70
N LEU A 312 -20.55 -22.24 -3.77
CA LEU A 312 -21.65 -21.27 -3.88
C LEU A 312 -21.47 -20.35 -5.09
N VAL A 313 -20.22 -19.99 -5.42
CA VAL A 313 -19.89 -19.20 -6.61
C VAL A 313 -20.12 -20.00 -7.89
N ALA A 314 -19.73 -21.28 -7.92
CA ALA A 314 -19.90 -22.16 -9.08
C ALA A 314 -21.37 -22.43 -9.42
N GLY A 315 -22.28 -22.34 -8.45
CA GLY A 315 -23.72 -22.56 -8.63
C GLY A 315 -24.52 -21.36 -9.17
N VAL A 316 -23.86 -20.26 -9.56
CA VAL A 316 -24.48 -18.97 -9.91
C VAL A 316 -24.48 -18.67 -11.41
#